data_AF-A0A5B8XK51-F1
#
_entry.id   AF-A0A5B8XK51-F1
#
_cell.length_a   1.000
_cell.length_b   1.000
_cell.length_c   1.000
_cell.angle_alpha   90.00
_cell.angle_beta   90.00
_cell.angle_gamma   90.00
#
_symmetry.space_group_name_H-M   'P 1'
#
loop_
_entity.id
_entity.type
_entity.pdbx_description
1 polymer ?
#
loop_
_entity_poly.entity_id
_entity_poly.type
_entity_poly.pdbx_seq_one_letter_code
_entity_poly.pdbx_strand_id
1 'polypeptide(L)'
;MSKSTIRQDIVNIPNLLTLFRIALIPVVCWLIYDGTPISCLWAFFFFWVASVTDWLDGYIARKQNLVSITGKFLDPLADKLLVMASLIMLVGLGRVPGWIVILLLSREITITSLRALASSEGMVIAAGEGGKMKTALQMVGLIGLLVHFTYEVNWGFISAKVNFHILGLWLIIVSLFFSIGSAVDYFRGFASALDSRTSNV
;
A
#
# COMPACT_ATOMS: atom_id res chain seq x y z
N MET A 1 4.56 28.81 17.26
CA MET A 1 3.96 27.92 16.25
C MET A 1 3.19 28.78 15.27
N SER A 2 3.77 29.04 14.09
CA SER A 2 3.09 29.79 13.03
C SER A 2 1.93 28.94 12.51
N LYS A 3 0.71 29.48 12.52
CA LYS A 3 -0.46 28.85 11.90
C LYS A 3 -0.24 28.87 10.39
N SER A 4 0.35 27.81 9.83
CA SER A 4 0.31 27.62 8.38
C SER A 4 -1.15 27.58 7.96
N THR A 5 -1.51 28.43 7.01
CA THR A 5 -2.85 28.37 6.44
C THR A 5 -2.95 27.04 5.68
N ILE A 6 -4.05 26.29 5.80
CA ILE A 6 -4.26 24.99 5.12
C ILE A 6 -3.85 25.05 3.64
N ARG A 7 -4.08 26.20 2.98
CA ARG A 7 -3.69 26.47 1.59
C ARG A 7 -2.18 26.49 1.36
N GLN A 8 -1.37 26.99 2.29
CA GLN A 8 0.09 26.98 2.21
C GLN A 8 0.66 25.57 2.43
N ASP A 9 0.02 24.75 3.27
CA ASP A 9 0.39 23.34 3.47
C ASP A 9 0.08 22.46 2.25
N ILE A 10 -0.88 22.86 1.41
CA ILE A 10 -1.23 22.20 0.14
C ILE A 10 -0.18 22.43 -0.96
N VAL A 11 0.42 23.62 -1.02
CA VAL A 11 1.38 23.98 -2.09
C VAL A 11 2.80 23.49 -1.77
N ASN A 12 3.01 22.83 -0.64
CA ASN A 12 4.29 22.22 -0.33
C ASN A 12 4.57 21.02 -1.26
N ILE A 13 5.83 20.86 -1.69
CA ILE A 13 6.24 19.85 -2.67
C ILE A 13 5.73 18.44 -2.30
N PRO A 14 5.89 17.95 -1.05
CA PRO A 14 5.42 16.61 -0.69
C PRO A 14 3.90 16.45 -0.81
N ASN A 15 3.13 17.49 -0.47
CA ASN A 15 1.66 17.41 -0.51
C ASN A 15 1.14 17.46 -1.95
N LEU A 16 1.81 18.21 -2.82
CA LEU A 16 1.49 18.23 -4.24
C LEU A 16 1.72 16.86 -4.89
N LEU A 17 2.79 16.15 -4.51
CA LEU A 17 3.02 14.79 -5.01
C LEU A 17 2.01 13.79 -4.46
N THR A 18 1.57 13.93 -3.22
CA THR A 18 0.48 13.10 -2.67
C THR A 18 -0.84 13.33 -3.39
N LEU A 19 -1.19 14.59 -3.68
CA LEU A 19 -2.36 14.92 -4.51
C LEU A 19 -2.24 14.36 -5.94
N PHE A 20 -1.04 14.44 -6.52
CA PHE A 20 -0.76 13.84 -7.82
C PHE A 20 -0.99 12.32 -7.79
N ARG A 21 -0.55 11.61 -6.74
CA ARG A 21 -0.81 10.16 -6.58
C ARG A 21 -2.30 9.86 -6.48
N ILE A 22 -3.06 10.64 -5.71
CA ILE A 22 -4.52 10.48 -5.62
C ILE A 22 -5.16 10.68 -7.00
N ALA A 23 -4.70 11.66 -7.77
CA ALA A 23 -5.17 11.90 -9.13
C ALA A 23 -4.80 10.77 -10.13
N LEU A 24 -3.70 10.04 -9.88
CA LEU A 24 -3.31 8.88 -10.70
C LEU A 24 -4.21 7.65 -10.46
N ILE A 25 -4.87 7.51 -9.32
CA ILE A 25 -5.74 6.37 -9.01
C ILE A 25 -6.79 6.10 -10.12
N PRO A 26 -7.64 7.07 -10.53
CA PRO A 26 -8.61 6.84 -11.59
C PRO A 26 -7.95 6.53 -12.94
N VAL A 27 -6.79 7.11 -13.23
CA VAL A 27 -6.02 6.82 -14.45
C VAL A 27 -5.56 5.36 -14.47
N VAL A 28 -4.99 4.89 -13.37
CA VAL A 28 -4.55 3.49 -13.22
C VAL A 28 -5.75 2.55 -13.32
N CYS A 29 -6.87 2.84 -12.65
CA CYS A 29 -8.08 2.03 -12.76
C CYS A 29 -8.60 1.94 -14.20
N TRP A 30 -8.63 3.07 -14.91
CA TRP A 30 -9.04 3.12 -16.30
C TRP A 30 -8.12 2.31 -17.21
N LEU A 31 -6.80 2.40 -17.01
CA LEU A 31 -5.82 1.61 -17.76
C LEU A 31 -5.93 0.09 -17.48
N ILE A 32 -6.36 -0.30 -16.29
CA ILE A 32 -6.60 -1.71 -15.96
C ILE A 32 -7.90 -2.20 -16.61
N TYR A 33 -8.91 -1.35 -16.76
CA TYR A 33 -10.29 -1.72 -17.12
C TYR A 33 -10.40 -2.70 -18.31
N ASP A 34 -9.73 -2.41 -19.43
CA ASP A 34 -9.81 -3.24 -20.64
C ASP A 34 -8.89 -4.46 -20.62
N GLY A 35 -7.94 -4.54 -19.68
CA GLY A 35 -7.04 -5.68 -19.52
C GLY A 35 -6.07 -5.96 -20.69
N THR A 36 -5.96 -5.06 -21.68
CA THR A 36 -5.07 -5.25 -22.84
C THR A 36 -3.59 -5.24 -22.43
N PRO A 37 -2.68 -5.90 -23.18
CA PRO A 37 -1.24 -5.90 -22.87
C PRO A 37 -0.64 -4.50 -22.75
N ILE A 38 -1.00 -3.59 -23.66
CA ILE A 38 -0.47 -2.22 -23.68
C ILE A 38 -1.04 -1.41 -22.51
N SER A 39 -2.36 -1.48 -22.28
CA SER A 39 -2.99 -0.75 -21.17
C SER A 39 -2.46 -1.24 -19.81
N CYS A 40 -2.24 -2.54 -19.66
CA CYS A 40 -1.64 -3.15 -18.47
C CYS A 40 -0.20 -2.69 -18.23
N LEU A 41 0.62 -2.56 -19.28
CA LEU A 41 1.99 -2.02 -19.16
C LEU A 41 1.97 -0.55 -18.74
N TRP A 42 1.05 0.26 -19.26
CA TRP A 42 0.87 1.64 -18.81
C TRP A 42 0.35 1.71 -17.38
N ALA A 43 -0.60 0.86 -16.98
CA ALA A 43 -1.07 0.76 -15.61
C ALA A 43 0.08 0.43 -14.65
N PHE A 44 0.92 -0.55 -15.01
CA PHE A 44 2.15 -0.86 -14.29
C PHE A 44 3.07 0.36 -14.19
N PHE A 45 3.32 1.06 -15.29
CA PHE A 45 4.21 2.23 -15.31
C PHE A 45 3.73 3.33 -14.37
N PHE A 46 2.46 3.73 -14.46
CA PHE A 46 1.89 4.77 -13.59
C PHE A 46 1.82 4.33 -12.12
N PHE A 47 1.47 3.07 -11.86
CA PHE A 47 1.49 2.50 -10.52
C PHE A 47 2.91 2.52 -9.93
N TRP A 48 3.91 2.13 -10.71
CA TRP A 48 5.32 2.12 -10.31
C TRP A 48 5.83 3.54 -10.03
N VAL A 49 5.54 4.49 -10.91
CA VAL A 49 5.87 5.92 -10.71
C VAL A 49 5.24 6.43 -9.41
N ALA A 50 3.96 6.17 -9.18
CA ALA A 50 3.26 6.59 -7.95
C ALA A 50 3.86 5.97 -6.68
N SER A 51 4.36 4.73 -6.77
CA SER A 51 4.99 4.03 -5.65
C SER A 51 6.39 4.57 -5.34
N VAL A 52 7.17 4.88 -6.38
CA VAL A 52 8.52 5.43 -6.25
C VAL A 52 8.48 6.87 -5.74
N THR A 53 7.52 7.68 -6.20
CA THR A 53 7.36 9.07 -5.72
C THR A 53 7.05 9.13 -4.24
N ASP A 54 6.17 8.27 -3.71
CA ASP A 54 5.89 8.19 -2.26
C ASP A 54 7.17 7.96 -1.43
N TRP A 55 7.97 6.99 -1.85
CA TRP A 55 9.20 6.65 -1.14
C TRP A 55 10.20 7.82 -1.16
N LEU A 56 10.33 8.48 -2.31
CA LEU A 56 11.21 9.63 -2.49
C LEU A 56 10.76 10.83 -1.66
N ASP A 57 9.47 11.15 -1.65
CA ASP A 57 8.92 12.27 -0.87
C ASP A 57 9.01 12.03 0.62
N GLY A 58 8.71 10.80 1.07
CA GLY A 58 8.90 10.41 2.46
C GLY A 58 10.37 10.57 2.89
N TYR A 59 11.32 10.32 1.99
CA TYR A 59 12.73 10.55 2.26
C TYR A 59 13.09 12.05 2.32
N ILE A 60 12.62 12.85 1.36
CA ILE A 60 12.88 14.30 1.31
C ILE A 60 12.24 15.03 2.49
N ALA A 61 10.98 14.72 2.81
CA ALA A 61 10.25 15.32 3.92
C ALA A 61 10.91 15.06 5.28
N ARG A 62 11.43 13.83 5.49
CA ARG A 62 12.21 13.49 6.69
C ARG A 62 13.52 14.24 6.76
N LYS A 63 14.20 14.43 5.62
CA LYS A 63 15.50 15.13 5.56
C LYS A 63 15.35 16.64 5.75
N GLN A 64 14.24 17.23 5.32
CA GLN A 64 14.01 18.68 5.34
C GLN A 64 13.17 19.15 6.53
N ASN A 65 12.72 18.26 7.44
CA ASN A 65 11.81 18.57 8.55
C ASN A 65 10.50 19.28 8.12
N LEU A 66 10.12 19.16 6.84
CA LEU A 66 8.94 19.77 6.24
C LEU A 66 7.71 18.88 6.44
N VAL A 67 7.37 18.63 7.70
CA VAL A 67 6.28 17.73 8.07
C VAL A 67 4.99 18.51 8.27
N SER A 68 4.11 18.52 7.26
CA SER A 68 2.77 19.12 7.39
C SER A 68 1.78 18.14 8.03
N ILE A 69 0.79 18.69 8.74
CA ILE A 69 -0.30 17.89 9.36
C ILE A 69 -1.13 17.19 8.28
N THR A 70 -1.40 17.91 7.19
CA THR A 70 -2.16 17.41 6.03
C THR A 70 -1.43 16.26 5.32
N GLY A 71 -0.12 16.39 5.07
CA GLY A 71 0.67 15.33 4.43
C GLY A 71 0.72 14.05 5.27
N LYS A 72 0.92 14.18 6.59
CA LYS A 72 0.89 13.03 7.52
C LYS A 72 -0.38 12.18 7.44
N PHE A 73 -1.51 12.77 7.09
CA PHE A 73 -2.78 12.07 6.92
C PHE A 73 -3.00 11.59 5.47
N LEU A 74 -2.69 12.43 4.48
CA LEU A 74 -2.92 12.12 3.08
C LEU A 74 -1.95 11.05 2.53
N ASP A 75 -0.70 11.02 2.98
CA ASP A 75 0.31 10.10 2.43
C ASP A 75 -0.07 8.62 2.67
N PRO A 76 -0.42 8.19 3.91
CA PRO A 76 -0.83 6.81 4.17
C PRO A 76 -2.20 6.47 3.55
N LEU A 77 -3.03 7.48 3.30
CA LEU A 77 -4.33 7.30 2.65
C LEU A 77 -4.14 7.01 1.15
N ALA A 78 -3.37 7.85 0.47
CA ALA A 78 -3.11 7.74 -0.97
C ALA A 78 -2.47 6.40 -1.34
N ASP A 79 -1.46 5.97 -0.56
CA ASP A 79 -0.78 4.69 -0.74
C ASP A 79 -1.76 3.50 -0.70
N LYS A 80 -2.59 3.44 0.36
CA LYS A 80 -3.56 2.36 0.50
C LYS A 80 -4.62 2.41 -0.58
N LEU A 81 -5.15 3.58 -0.92
CA LEU A 81 -6.19 3.70 -1.93
C LEU A 81 -5.72 3.19 -3.30
N LEU A 82 -4.50 3.53 -3.73
CA LEU A 82 -3.96 3.08 -5.01
C LEU A 82 -3.83 1.54 -5.07
N VAL A 83 -3.27 0.93 -4.01
CA VAL A 83 -3.11 -0.53 -3.93
C VAL A 83 -4.47 -1.23 -3.89
N MET A 84 -5.40 -0.73 -3.06
CA MET A 84 -6.73 -1.31 -2.89
C MET A 84 -7.56 -1.21 -4.17
N ALA A 85 -7.56 -0.05 -4.83
CA ALA A 85 -8.27 0.15 -6.09
C ALA A 85 -7.74 -0.76 -7.20
N SER A 86 -6.41 -0.87 -7.31
CA SER A 86 -5.77 -1.76 -8.29
C SER A 86 -6.14 -3.22 -8.07
N LEU A 87 -6.12 -3.70 -6.82
CA LEU A 87 -6.53 -5.07 -6.49
C LEU A 87 -8.00 -5.34 -6.85
N ILE A 88 -8.91 -4.39 -6.55
CA ILE A 88 -10.33 -4.51 -6.91
C ILE A 88 -10.51 -4.63 -8.42
N MET A 89 -9.82 -3.79 -9.20
CA MET A 89 -9.89 -3.85 -10.67
C MET A 89 -9.38 -5.19 -11.21
N LEU A 90 -8.33 -5.75 -10.61
CA LEU A 90 -7.80 -7.05 -10.98
C LEU A 90 -8.73 -8.23 -10.68
N VAL A 91 -9.63 -8.09 -9.68
CA VAL A 91 -10.72 -9.07 -9.47
C VAL A 91 -11.69 -9.07 -10.64
N GLY A 92 -12.04 -7.88 -11.16
CA GLY A 92 -12.90 -7.74 -12.34
C GLY A 92 -12.34 -8.42 -13.58
N LEU A 93 -11.01 -8.42 -13.73
CA LEU A 93 -10.31 -9.14 -14.80
C LEU A 93 -10.09 -10.64 -14.52
N GLY A 94 -10.55 -11.16 -13.37
CA GLY A 94 -10.33 -12.56 -12.97
C GLY A 94 -8.86 -12.89 -12.63
N ARG A 95 -8.00 -11.89 -12.43
CA ARG A 95 -6.56 -12.09 -12.17
C ARG A 95 -6.24 -12.34 -10.71
N VAL A 96 -7.15 -11.97 -9.80
CA VAL A 96 -7.04 -12.24 -8.36
C VAL A 96 -8.39 -12.74 -7.85
N PRO A 97 -8.42 -13.84 -7.07
CA PRO A 97 -9.62 -14.27 -6.38
C PRO A 97 -10.17 -13.17 -5.45
N GLY A 98 -11.45 -12.83 -5.58
CA GLY A 98 -12.08 -11.76 -4.79
C GLY A 98 -11.95 -11.95 -3.28
N TRP A 99 -11.96 -13.19 -2.78
CA TRP A 99 -11.83 -13.48 -1.35
C TRP A 99 -10.46 -13.06 -0.78
N ILE A 100 -9.38 -13.16 -1.58
CA ILE A 100 -8.04 -12.69 -1.17
C ILE A 100 -8.06 -11.17 -0.98
N VAL A 101 -8.66 -10.47 -1.95
CA VAL A 101 -8.78 -9.01 -1.90
C VAL A 101 -9.62 -8.57 -0.71
N ILE A 102 -10.76 -9.22 -0.46
CA ILE A 102 -11.60 -8.95 0.72
C ILE A 102 -10.80 -9.09 2.02
N LEU A 103 -10.01 -10.17 2.18
CA LEU A 103 -9.19 -10.37 3.37
C LEU A 103 -8.08 -9.31 3.52
N LEU A 104 -7.43 -8.93 2.42
CA LEU A 104 -6.41 -7.87 2.44
C LEU A 104 -7.02 -6.52 2.82
N LEU A 105 -8.17 -6.17 2.24
CA LEU A 105 -8.89 -4.93 2.49
C LEU A 105 -9.38 -4.84 3.93
N SER A 106 -10.11 -5.86 4.40
CA SER A 106 -10.68 -5.88 5.74
C SER A 106 -9.60 -5.72 6.80
N ARG A 107 -8.53 -6.52 6.70
CA ARG A 107 -7.37 -6.43 7.59
C ARG A 107 -6.72 -5.05 7.56
N GLU A 108 -6.54 -4.46 6.37
CA GLU A 108 -5.87 -3.17 6.26
C GLU A 108 -6.66 -2.06 6.94
N ILE A 109 -7.99 -2.05 6.76
CA ILE A 109 -8.89 -1.12 7.45
C ILE A 109 -8.85 -1.37 8.95
N THR A 110 -9.05 -2.62 9.40
CA THR A 110 -9.06 -2.99 10.83
C THR A 110 -7.79 -2.55 11.56
N ILE A 111 -6.60 -2.88 11.04
CA ILE A 111 -5.34 -2.53 11.69
C ILE A 111 -5.09 -1.01 11.66
N THR A 112 -5.52 -0.32 10.61
CA THR A 112 -5.40 1.15 10.53
C THR A 112 -6.28 1.82 11.58
N SER A 113 -7.54 1.39 11.69
CA SER A 113 -8.50 1.90 12.66
C SER A 113 -8.08 1.60 14.10
N LEU A 114 -7.64 0.38 14.38
CA LEU A 114 -7.13 0.02 15.72
C LEU A 114 -5.90 0.83 16.11
N ARG A 115 -5.01 1.10 15.16
CA ARG A 115 -3.84 1.95 15.41
C ARG A 115 -4.22 3.40 15.69
N ALA A 116 -5.19 3.92 14.96
CA ALA A 116 -5.73 5.25 15.22
C ALA A 116 -6.35 5.33 16.64
N LEU A 117 -7.14 4.33 17.02
CA LEU A 117 -7.77 4.24 18.34
C LEU A 117 -6.74 4.08 19.47
N ALA A 118 -5.75 3.19 19.31
CA ALA A 118 -4.69 3.02 20.29
C ALA A 118 -3.90 4.32 20.48
N SER A 119 -3.59 5.02 19.39
CA SER A 119 -2.88 6.30 19.44
C SER A 119 -3.72 7.41 20.08
N SER A 120 -5.04 7.45 19.90
CA SER A 120 -5.90 8.45 20.55
C SER A 120 -5.99 8.22 22.06
N GLU A 121 -5.86 6.98 22.51
CA GLU A 121 -5.82 6.59 23.93
C GLU A 121 -4.42 6.71 24.56
N GLY A 122 -3.42 7.20 23.81
CA GLY A 122 -2.04 7.32 24.28
C GLY A 122 -1.27 5.99 24.37
N MET A 123 -1.82 4.91 23.83
CA MET A 123 -1.17 3.59 23.80
C MET A 123 -0.25 3.48 22.59
N VAL A 124 1.05 3.31 22.84
CA VAL A 124 2.05 3.10 21.77
C VAL A 124 2.30 1.60 21.60
N ILE A 125 1.62 0.99 20.64
CA ILE A 125 1.84 -0.40 20.26
C ILE A 125 2.85 -0.43 19.11
N ALA A 126 4.05 -0.95 19.38
CA ALA A 126 5.08 -1.12 18.36
C ALA A 126 4.56 -2.04 17.23
N ALA A 127 4.67 -1.60 15.99
CA ALA A 127 4.34 -2.42 14.84
C ALA A 127 5.45 -3.45 14.60
N GLY A 128 5.09 -4.74 14.53
CA GLY A 128 6.04 -5.83 14.22
C GLY A 128 6.58 -5.77 12.79
N GLU A 129 7.76 -6.38 12.59
CA GLU A 129 8.48 -6.38 11.29
C GLU A 129 7.70 -7.02 10.13
N GLY A 130 6.76 -7.92 10.44
CA GLY A 130 5.91 -8.59 9.44
C GLY A 130 5.09 -7.61 8.59
N GLY A 131 4.81 -6.41 9.08
CA GLY A 131 4.16 -5.35 8.29
C GLY A 131 5.00 -4.87 7.10
N LYS A 132 6.33 -4.82 7.23
CA LYS A 132 7.22 -4.38 6.14
C LYS A 132 7.32 -5.43 5.03
N MET A 133 7.49 -6.70 5.40
CA MET A 133 7.57 -7.80 4.44
C MET A 133 6.27 -7.94 3.65
N LYS A 134 5.12 -7.84 4.33
CA LYS A 134 3.80 -7.80 3.67
C LYS A 134 3.78 -6.77 2.54
N THR A 135 4.10 -5.51 2.85
CA THR A 135 3.96 -4.41 1.88
C THR A 135 4.87 -4.64 0.69
N ALA A 136 6.13 -5.03 0.91
CA ALA A 136 7.05 -5.32 -0.19
C ALA A 136 6.51 -6.44 -1.11
N LEU A 137 6.07 -7.55 -0.52
CA LEU A 137 5.49 -8.67 -1.27
C LEU A 137 4.21 -8.26 -2.01
N GLN A 138 3.37 -7.44 -1.38
CA GLN A 138 2.12 -6.96 -1.98
C GLN A 138 2.37 -6.08 -3.20
N MET A 139 3.32 -5.14 -3.09
CA MET A 139 3.68 -4.23 -4.18
C MET A 139 4.27 -5.00 -5.37
N VAL A 140 5.21 -5.91 -5.13
CA VAL A 140 5.82 -6.72 -6.20
C VAL A 140 4.79 -7.68 -6.80
N GLY A 141 3.94 -8.29 -5.97
CA GLY A 141 2.87 -9.15 -6.43
C GLY A 141 1.87 -8.41 -7.32
N LEU A 142 1.49 -7.20 -6.92
CA LEU A 142 0.58 -6.34 -7.67
C LEU A 142 1.17 -5.92 -9.01
N ILE A 143 2.46 -5.54 -9.04
CA ILE A 143 3.20 -5.28 -10.28
C ILE A 143 3.15 -6.50 -11.22
N GLY A 144 3.41 -7.71 -10.68
CA GLY A 144 3.33 -8.95 -11.45
C GLY A 144 1.93 -9.20 -12.02
N LEU A 145 0.88 -8.91 -11.26
CA LEU A 145 -0.51 -9.09 -11.70
C LEU A 145 -0.98 -8.02 -12.71
N LEU A 146 -0.42 -6.80 -12.63
CA LEU A 146 -0.64 -5.77 -13.64
C LEU A 146 -0.02 -6.21 -14.97
N VAL A 147 1.24 -6.63 -14.95
CA VAL A 147 1.97 -7.10 -16.14
C VAL A 147 1.34 -8.39 -16.69
N HIS A 148 0.92 -9.32 -15.83
CA HIS A 148 0.10 -10.52 -16.09
C HIS A 148 0.67 -11.58 -17.06
N PHE A 149 1.11 -11.19 -18.25
CA PHE A 149 1.47 -12.09 -19.34
C PHE A 149 2.76 -12.87 -19.06
N THR A 150 2.99 -13.92 -19.85
CA THR A 150 4.24 -14.67 -19.82
C THR A 150 5.26 -13.98 -20.72
N TYR A 151 6.41 -13.62 -20.16
CA TYR A 151 7.50 -13.02 -20.92
C TYR A 151 8.73 -13.93 -20.85
N GLU A 152 9.45 -14.01 -21.96
CA GLU A 152 10.77 -14.63 -22.02
C GLU A 152 11.79 -13.61 -21.52
N VAL A 153 12.27 -13.84 -20.30
CA VAL A 153 13.28 -12.99 -19.69
C VAL A 153 14.65 -13.57 -20.06
N ASN A 154 15.38 -12.85 -20.91
CA ASN A 154 16.74 -13.19 -21.33
C ASN A 154 17.75 -12.37 -20.54
N TRP A 155 18.51 -13.03 -19.65
CA TRP A 155 19.61 -12.41 -18.88
C TRP A 155 20.97 -12.62 -19.55
N GLY A 156 21.00 -12.72 -20.88
CA GLY A 156 22.21 -12.94 -21.67
C GLY A 156 22.72 -14.39 -21.66
N PHE A 157 22.77 -15.04 -20.50
CA PHE A 157 23.22 -16.44 -20.35
C PHE A 157 22.09 -17.42 -20.00
N ILE A 158 20.96 -16.92 -19.51
CA ILE A 158 19.81 -17.71 -19.08
C ILE A 158 18.55 -17.10 -19.68
N SER A 159 17.76 -17.94 -20.35
CA SER A 159 16.44 -17.62 -20.89
C SER A 159 15.40 -18.33 -20.03
N ALA A 160 14.58 -17.57 -19.31
CA ALA A 160 13.51 -18.13 -18.47
C ALA A 160 12.14 -17.61 -18.93
N LYS A 161 11.20 -18.52 -19.11
CA LYS A 161 9.78 -18.18 -19.30
C LYS A 161 9.17 -17.88 -17.94
N VAL A 162 8.91 -16.60 -17.66
CA VAL A 162 8.33 -16.17 -16.40
C VAL A 162 6.86 -15.84 -16.62
N ASN A 163 5.97 -16.58 -15.95
CA ASN A 163 4.55 -16.29 -15.91
C ASN A 163 4.27 -15.28 -14.77
N PHE A 164 4.09 -14.01 -15.13
CA PHE A 164 3.91 -12.93 -14.17
C PHE A 164 2.58 -13.02 -13.40
N HIS A 165 1.55 -13.62 -13.99
CA HIS A 165 0.30 -13.89 -13.29
C HIS A 165 0.51 -14.85 -12.11
N ILE A 166 1.17 -15.99 -12.35
CA ILE A 166 1.45 -16.98 -11.30
C ILE A 166 2.36 -16.39 -10.23
N LEU A 167 3.46 -15.76 -10.65
CA LEU A 167 4.39 -15.09 -9.73
C LEU A 167 3.66 -14.06 -8.85
N GLY A 168 2.88 -13.18 -9.48
CA GLY A 168 2.15 -12.12 -8.81
C GLY A 168 1.11 -12.66 -7.82
N LEU A 169 0.36 -13.69 -8.22
CA LEU A 169 -0.64 -14.32 -7.36
C LEU A 169 0.02 -14.98 -6.14
N TRP A 170 1.12 -15.72 -6.32
CA TRP A 170 1.86 -16.32 -5.21
C TRP A 170 2.38 -15.26 -4.24
N LEU A 171 2.97 -14.17 -4.74
CA LEU A 171 3.45 -13.07 -3.90
C LEU A 171 2.32 -12.41 -3.11
N ILE A 172 1.13 -12.24 -3.71
CA ILE A 172 -0.05 -11.73 -3.00
C ILE A 172 -0.50 -12.72 -1.90
N ILE A 173 -0.50 -14.03 -2.17
CA ILE A 173 -0.87 -15.05 -1.17
C ILE A 173 0.14 -15.06 -0.01
N VAL A 174 1.44 -15.03 -0.30
CA VAL A 174 2.48 -14.95 0.74
C VAL A 174 2.36 -13.65 1.52
N SER A 175 2.09 -12.53 0.83
CA SER A 175 1.79 -11.26 1.48
C SER A 175 0.60 -11.37 2.43
N LEU A 176 -0.50 -12.01 2.01
CA LEU A 176 -1.67 -12.25 2.85
C LEU A 176 -1.32 -13.07 4.10
N PHE A 177 -0.46 -14.08 4.00
CA PHE A 177 -0.01 -14.86 5.16
C PHE A 177 0.72 -13.97 6.19
N PHE A 178 1.72 -13.20 5.77
CA PHE A 178 2.37 -12.21 6.64
C PHE A 178 1.38 -11.15 7.14
N SER A 179 0.39 -10.81 6.31
CA SER A 179 -0.64 -9.85 6.62
C SER A 179 -1.46 -10.30 7.82
N ILE A 180 -1.91 -11.55 7.83
CA ILE A 180 -2.71 -12.13 8.91
C ILE A 180 -1.86 -12.30 10.17
N GLY A 181 -0.65 -12.85 10.07
CA GLY A 181 0.24 -13.01 11.23
C GLY A 181 0.48 -11.68 11.96
N SER A 182 0.87 -10.65 11.21
CA SER A 182 1.07 -9.31 11.77
C SER A 182 -0.20 -8.68 12.35
N ALA A 183 -1.39 -9.03 11.83
CA ALA A 183 -2.64 -8.56 12.40
C ALA A 183 -2.92 -9.19 13.76
N VAL A 184 -2.71 -10.51 13.89
CA VAL A 184 -2.86 -11.25 15.15
C VAL A 184 -1.92 -10.70 16.22
N ASP A 185 -0.66 -10.45 15.88
CA ASP A 185 0.32 -9.90 16.81
C ASP A 185 -0.10 -8.50 17.31
N TYR A 186 -0.63 -7.66 16.41
CA TYR A 186 -1.13 -6.34 16.78
C TYR A 186 -2.34 -6.41 17.71
N PHE A 187 -3.30 -7.29 17.40
CA PHE A 187 -4.47 -7.51 18.25
C PHE A 187 -4.10 -7.99 19.66
N ARG A 188 -3.13 -8.91 19.76
CA ARG A 188 -2.61 -9.37 21.06
C ARG A 188 -1.96 -8.23 21.84
N GLY A 189 -1.13 -7.42 21.17
CA GLY A 189 -0.52 -6.24 21.78
C GLY A 189 -1.56 -5.23 22.28
N PHE A 190 -2.62 -5.02 21.49
CA PHE A 190 -3.73 -4.14 21.87
C PHE A 190 -4.53 -4.67 23.06
N ALA A 191 -4.87 -5.96 23.07
CA ALA A 191 -5.56 -6.59 24.19
C ALA A 191 -4.73 -6.50 25.49
N SER A 192 -3.43 -6.81 25.43
CA SER A 192 -2.55 -6.69 26.60
C SER A 192 -2.42 -5.26 27.12
N ALA A 193 -2.44 -4.27 26.23
CA ALA A 193 -2.38 -2.86 26.61
C ALA A 193 -3.66 -2.43 27.33
N LEU A 194 -4.83 -2.90 26.88
CA LEU A 194 -6.10 -2.66 27.54
C LEU A 194 -6.14 -3.28 28.94
N ASP A 195 -5.74 -4.56 29.08
CA ASP A 195 -5.75 -5.27 30.36
C ASP A 195 -4.86 -4.59 31.41
N SER A 196 -3.69 -4.09 30.99
CA SER A 196 -2.77 -3.35 31.89
C SER A 196 -3.33 -2.01 32.39
N ARG A 197 -4.30 -1.44 31.66
CA ARG A 197 -4.93 -0.17 32.01
C ARG A 197 -6.10 -0.37 32.97
N THR A 198 -6.92 -1.40 32.74
CA THR A 198 -8.01 -1.77 33.65
C THR A 198 -7.52 -2.25 35.00
N SER A 199 -6.31 -2.82 35.10
CA SER A 199 -5.70 -3.17 36.40
C SER A 199 -5.12 -1.99 37.19
N ASN A 200 -4.97 -0.81 36.56
CA ASN A 200 -4.39 0.39 37.17
C ASN A 200 -5.45 1.47 37.52
N VAL A 201 -6.74 1.17 37.34
CA VAL A 201 -7.89 2.01 37.70
C VAL A 201 -8.67 1.32 38.81
#